data_AF-A0A936AWS3-F1
#
_entry.id   AF-A0A936AWS3-F1
#
_cell.length_a   1.000
_cell.length_b   1.000
_cell.length_c   1.000
_cell.angle_alpha   90.00
_cell.angle_beta   90.00
_cell.angle_gamma   90.00
#
_symmetry.space_group_name_H-M   'P 1'
#
loop_
_entity.id
_entity.type
_entity.pdbx_description
1 polymer ?
#
loop_
_entity_poly.entity_id
_entity_poly.type
_entity_poly.pdbx_seq_one_letter_code
_entity_poly.pdbx_strand_id
1 'polypeptide(L)'
;MNSQCSTWINADRQTDAENAHSIYRQALKMKNMDIAFENWQIAYSLAPAADGRRDVHFMDGVEFYKQKWTQSQDVNEKTAYAEKIKNFYRDAIECYKNGAIQTKEGTPESTKIKLGYLYGRKAYDMYYYVNSPYAETTDALDSCIFYSGDNAEYTILDIYPKIMVYQFKNGFMSKDKVVSAYNSLKQIAEHNIANNETYSEGYQQAQANMNYTLTEIEKDVFDCEYFKDKYLPEYEDNKDNPDVLKYVLFVLKTQGCEKDSAVIALEEDWKKYASAENERIKSEFDANNPGSIAKKLYDDGKYSESIKQYRVAINETNDAEQKGTYLFAIASIQFRKLSQYSEARKTAYDAAKMRPGWGRPYILIGDMYGKTARSCGDAWNQRLAILAAIDKYAYARSIDGSVASEASSRIGSYSRSLPDRQEGFMRGVKEGQTENVGCWIGESVRLRFN
;
A
#
# COMPACT_ATOMS: atom_id res chain seq x y z
N MET A 1 -55.21 -20.84 -23.17
CA MET A 1 -53.97 -20.37 -23.85
C MET A 1 -53.70 -18.97 -23.34
N ASN A 2 -52.49 -18.70 -22.87
CA ASN A 2 -52.12 -17.36 -22.41
C ASN A 2 -52.13 -16.44 -23.65
N SER A 3 -53.02 -15.44 -23.69
CA SER A 3 -53.22 -14.56 -24.87
C SER A 3 -51.95 -13.81 -25.29
N GLN A 4 -50.94 -13.79 -24.44
CA GLN A 4 -49.65 -13.13 -24.65
C GLN A 4 -48.73 -13.85 -25.64
N CYS A 5 -49.05 -15.08 -26.06
CA CYS A 5 -48.23 -15.86 -26.99
C CYS A 5 -49.01 -16.38 -28.21
N SER A 6 -50.13 -15.75 -28.58
CA SER A 6 -50.86 -16.15 -29.79
C SER A 6 -50.06 -15.88 -31.05
N THR A 7 -50.09 -16.84 -31.97
CA THR A 7 -49.53 -16.71 -33.32
C THR A 7 -50.66 -16.39 -34.30
N TRP A 8 -50.33 -15.82 -35.46
CA TRP A 8 -51.33 -15.62 -36.52
C TRP A 8 -51.61 -16.91 -37.31
N ILE A 9 -50.82 -17.97 -37.11
CA ILE A 9 -50.99 -19.24 -37.82
C ILE A 9 -52.30 -19.90 -37.38
N ASN A 10 -53.24 -20.05 -38.32
CA ASN A 10 -54.60 -20.56 -38.09
C ASN A 10 -55.46 -19.68 -37.15
N ALA A 11 -55.16 -18.38 -37.06
CA ALA A 11 -55.97 -17.42 -36.30
C ALA A 11 -57.11 -16.84 -37.17
N ASP A 12 -58.25 -16.52 -36.54
CA ASP A 12 -59.43 -15.95 -37.23
C ASP A 12 -59.12 -14.67 -38.02
N ARG A 13 -58.12 -13.90 -37.57
CA ARG A 13 -57.67 -12.65 -38.20
C ARG A 13 -56.24 -12.75 -38.75
N GLN A 14 -55.85 -13.92 -39.26
CA GLN A 14 -54.51 -14.17 -39.79
C GLN A 14 -54.09 -13.14 -40.85
N THR A 15 -54.93 -12.90 -41.87
CA THR A 15 -54.62 -11.97 -42.97
C THR A 15 -54.44 -10.54 -42.48
N ASP A 16 -55.23 -10.08 -41.50
CA ASP A 16 -55.07 -8.75 -40.90
C ASP A 16 -53.72 -8.62 -40.19
N ALA A 17 -53.33 -9.65 -39.41
CA ALA A 17 -52.07 -9.66 -38.69
C ALA A 17 -50.86 -9.70 -39.65
N GLU A 18 -50.93 -10.50 -40.71
CA GLU A 18 -49.88 -10.60 -41.74
C GLU A 18 -49.72 -9.29 -42.53
N ASN A 19 -50.84 -8.66 -42.92
CA ASN A 19 -50.83 -7.38 -43.61
C ASN A 19 -50.23 -6.27 -42.73
N ALA A 20 -50.69 -6.16 -41.47
CA ALA A 20 -50.14 -5.21 -40.52
C ALA A 20 -48.63 -5.44 -40.30
N HIS A 21 -48.20 -6.70 -40.12
CA HIS A 21 -46.80 -7.06 -40.01
C HIS A 21 -45.99 -6.62 -41.24
N SER A 22 -46.48 -6.90 -42.46
CA SER A 22 -45.79 -6.54 -43.70
C SER A 22 -45.61 -5.03 -43.86
N ILE A 23 -46.68 -4.25 -43.66
CA ILE A 23 -46.65 -2.78 -43.71
C ILE A 23 -45.65 -2.24 -42.69
N TYR A 24 -45.74 -2.74 -41.47
CA TYR A 24 -44.84 -2.37 -40.38
C TYR A 24 -43.36 -2.64 -40.73
N ARG A 25 -43.01 -3.86 -41.18
CA ARG A 25 -41.63 -4.21 -41.54
C ARG A 25 -41.10 -3.40 -42.72
N GLN A 26 -41.95 -3.04 -43.69
CA GLN A 26 -41.57 -2.15 -44.78
C GLN A 26 -41.35 -0.71 -44.29
N ALA A 27 -42.22 -0.20 -43.42
CA ALA A 27 -42.08 1.12 -42.83
C ALA A 27 -40.77 1.27 -42.04
N LEU A 28 -40.37 0.24 -41.26
CA LEU A 28 -39.05 0.22 -40.62
C LEU A 28 -37.89 0.31 -41.60
N LYS A 29 -37.94 -0.45 -42.71
CA LYS A 29 -36.90 -0.38 -43.76
C LYS A 29 -36.79 1.02 -44.37
N MET A 30 -37.92 1.72 -44.47
CA MET A 30 -38.01 3.11 -44.94
C MET A 30 -37.76 4.15 -43.84
N LYS A 31 -37.49 3.71 -42.60
CA LYS A 31 -37.31 4.56 -41.41
C LYS A 31 -38.53 5.45 -41.10
N ASN A 32 -39.72 5.05 -41.52
CA ASN A 32 -40.96 5.74 -41.18
C ASN A 32 -41.51 5.19 -39.86
N MET A 33 -41.12 5.82 -38.74
CA MET A 33 -41.41 5.31 -37.40
C MET A 33 -42.88 5.40 -37.00
N ASP A 34 -43.63 6.38 -37.49
CA ASP A 34 -45.05 6.55 -37.15
C ASP A 34 -45.90 5.44 -37.77
N ILE A 35 -45.78 5.23 -39.08
CA ILE A 35 -46.47 4.13 -39.78
C ILE A 35 -46.02 2.78 -39.21
N ALA A 36 -44.72 2.65 -38.92
CA ALA A 36 -44.20 1.44 -38.34
C ALA A 36 -44.83 1.15 -36.98
N PHE A 37 -44.87 2.13 -36.07
CA PHE A 37 -45.42 1.95 -34.73
C PHE A 37 -46.92 1.65 -34.77
N GLU A 38 -47.70 2.38 -35.55
CA GLU A 38 -49.15 2.16 -35.69
C GLU A 38 -49.47 0.73 -36.16
N ASN A 39 -48.79 0.28 -37.22
CA ASN A 39 -49.03 -1.06 -37.77
C ASN A 39 -48.45 -2.17 -36.88
N TRP A 40 -47.33 -1.90 -36.18
CA TRP A 40 -46.80 -2.82 -35.18
C TRP A 40 -47.79 -3.03 -34.04
N GLN A 41 -48.47 -1.98 -33.54
CA GLN A 41 -49.48 -2.13 -32.48
C GLN A 41 -50.63 -3.05 -32.92
N ILE A 42 -51.09 -2.91 -34.17
CA ILE A 42 -52.13 -3.78 -34.73
C ILE A 42 -51.62 -5.22 -34.80
N ALA A 43 -50.46 -5.44 -35.42
CA ALA A 43 -49.88 -6.77 -35.58
C ALA A 43 -49.60 -7.46 -34.23
N TYR A 44 -49.03 -6.73 -33.27
CA TYR A 44 -48.77 -7.20 -31.91
C TYR A 44 -50.06 -7.56 -31.16
N SER A 45 -51.11 -6.73 -31.27
CA SER A 45 -52.38 -6.99 -30.58
C SER A 45 -53.11 -8.24 -31.08
N LEU A 46 -52.94 -8.58 -32.37
CA LEU A 46 -53.56 -9.75 -32.98
C LEU A 46 -52.74 -11.03 -32.75
N ALA A 47 -51.43 -10.94 -32.86
CA ALA A 47 -50.51 -12.07 -32.73
C ALA A 47 -49.16 -11.61 -32.14
N PRO A 48 -49.03 -11.53 -30.80
CA PRO A 48 -47.77 -11.14 -30.16
C PRO A 48 -46.60 -12.04 -30.55
N ALA A 49 -46.83 -13.35 -30.71
CA ALA A 49 -45.81 -14.33 -31.11
C ALA A 49 -45.62 -14.45 -32.63
N ALA A 50 -46.19 -13.53 -33.41
CA ALA A 50 -46.03 -13.47 -34.86
C ALA A 50 -46.35 -14.82 -35.55
N ASP A 51 -45.41 -15.34 -36.34
CA ASP A 51 -45.50 -16.64 -37.02
C ASP A 51 -45.11 -17.83 -36.13
N GLY A 52 -44.80 -17.60 -34.85
CA GLY A 52 -44.28 -18.61 -33.93
C GLY A 52 -42.84 -19.03 -34.21
N ARG A 53 -42.11 -18.31 -35.08
CA ARG A 53 -40.71 -18.63 -35.42
C ARG A 53 -39.71 -17.61 -34.91
N ARG A 54 -40.16 -16.37 -34.64
CA ARG A 54 -39.31 -15.26 -34.19
C ARG A 54 -40.05 -14.36 -33.23
N ASP A 55 -39.31 -13.80 -32.28
CA ASP A 55 -39.73 -12.83 -31.27
C ASP A 55 -39.72 -11.37 -31.76
N VAL A 56 -39.77 -11.16 -33.09
CA VAL A 56 -39.64 -9.84 -33.72
C VAL A 56 -40.62 -8.82 -33.16
N HIS A 57 -41.87 -9.21 -32.95
CA HIS A 57 -42.90 -8.35 -32.41
C HIS A 57 -42.56 -7.83 -31.00
N PHE A 58 -41.97 -8.66 -30.15
CA PHE A 58 -41.51 -8.25 -28.82
C PHE A 58 -40.26 -7.37 -28.89
N MET A 59 -39.24 -7.80 -29.64
CA MET A 59 -37.96 -7.10 -29.71
C MET A 59 -38.08 -5.74 -30.40
N ASP A 60 -38.92 -5.64 -31.41
CA ASP A 60 -39.23 -4.37 -32.01
C ASP A 60 -40.05 -3.45 -31.07
N GLY A 61 -40.93 -4.05 -30.26
CA GLY A 61 -41.63 -3.33 -29.18
C GLY A 61 -40.65 -2.73 -28.18
N VAL A 62 -39.59 -3.46 -27.81
CA VAL A 62 -38.50 -2.92 -27.00
C VAL A 62 -37.90 -1.67 -27.66
N GLU A 63 -37.54 -1.73 -28.94
CA GLU A 63 -36.92 -0.59 -29.64
C GLU A 63 -37.85 0.62 -29.76
N PHE A 64 -39.13 0.42 -30.07
CA PHE A 64 -40.12 1.50 -30.08
C PHE A 64 -40.24 2.19 -28.73
N TYR A 65 -40.31 1.42 -27.65
CA TYR A 65 -40.47 1.98 -26.32
C TYR A 65 -39.16 2.55 -25.75
N LYS A 66 -37.99 2.07 -26.19
CA LYS A 66 -36.70 2.72 -25.91
C LYS A 66 -36.61 4.10 -26.56
N GLN A 67 -37.09 4.24 -27.79
CA GLN A 67 -37.15 5.53 -28.45
C GLN A 67 -38.08 6.49 -27.70
N LYS A 68 -39.29 6.05 -27.34
CA LYS A 68 -40.24 6.85 -26.54
C LYS A 68 -39.69 7.21 -25.17
N TRP A 69 -39.02 6.27 -24.50
CA TRP A 69 -38.35 6.50 -23.21
C TRP A 69 -37.26 7.55 -23.33
N THR A 70 -36.43 7.48 -24.37
CA THR A 70 -35.35 8.44 -24.62
C THR A 70 -35.88 9.84 -24.89
N GLN A 71 -36.98 9.94 -25.64
CA GLN A 71 -37.58 11.22 -26.05
C GLN A 71 -38.40 11.89 -24.93
N SER A 72 -39.02 11.10 -24.05
CA SER A 72 -39.86 11.65 -22.99
C SER A 72 -39.05 12.36 -21.90
N GLN A 73 -39.59 13.46 -21.39
CA GLN A 73 -39.07 14.16 -20.20
C GLN A 73 -39.98 13.94 -18.97
N ASP A 74 -41.14 13.30 -19.15
CA ASP A 74 -42.07 13.00 -18.06
C ASP A 74 -41.63 11.73 -17.33
N VAL A 75 -41.53 11.82 -16.00
CA VAL A 75 -41.05 10.72 -15.16
C VAL A 75 -42.04 9.55 -15.16
N ASN A 76 -43.35 9.81 -15.14
CA ASN A 76 -44.37 8.77 -15.12
C ASN A 76 -44.42 8.03 -16.46
N GLU A 77 -44.31 8.75 -17.57
CA GLU A 77 -44.19 8.14 -18.89
C GLU A 77 -42.93 7.28 -19.01
N LYS A 78 -41.77 7.80 -18.56
CA LYS A 78 -40.52 7.03 -18.54
C LYS A 78 -40.65 5.76 -17.72
N THR A 79 -41.26 5.82 -16.53
CA THR A 79 -41.52 4.62 -15.72
C THR A 79 -42.45 3.64 -16.45
N ALA A 80 -43.53 4.12 -17.07
CA ALA A 80 -44.46 3.25 -17.81
C ALA A 80 -43.80 2.61 -19.04
N TYR A 81 -42.94 3.33 -19.76
CA TYR A 81 -42.19 2.81 -20.91
C TYR A 81 -41.12 1.80 -20.48
N ALA A 82 -40.43 2.06 -19.37
CA ALA A 82 -39.47 1.13 -18.79
C ALA A 82 -40.13 -0.21 -18.42
N GLU A 83 -41.30 -0.18 -17.79
CA GLU A 83 -42.07 -1.39 -17.50
C GLU A 83 -42.50 -2.13 -18.76
N LYS A 84 -42.91 -1.42 -19.82
CA LYS A 84 -43.23 -2.06 -21.11
C LYS A 84 -42.02 -2.75 -21.73
N ILE A 85 -40.84 -2.12 -21.72
CA ILE A 85 -39.59 -2.73 -22.20
C ILE A 85 -39.32 -4.05 -21.44
N LYS A 86 -39.39 -4.03 -20.10
CA LYS A 86 -39.20 -5.23 -19.28
C LYS A 86 -40.26 -6.32 -19.58
N ASN A 87 -41.50 -5.92 -19.81
CA ASN A 87 -42.59 -6.84 -20.14
C ASN A 87 -42.39 -7.51 -21.50
N PHE A 88 -41.94 -6.80 -22.54
CA PHE A 88 -41.65 -7.43 -23.84
C PHE A 88 -40.59 -8.52 -23.74
N TYR A 89 -39.53 -8.29 -22.96
CA TYR A 89 -38.54 -9.33 -22.68
C TYR A 89 -39.13 -10.52 -21.93
N ARG A 90 -39.90 -10.26 -20.86
CA ARG A 90 -40.57 -11.32 -20.09
C ARG A 90 -41.47 -12.17 -20.98
N ASP A 91 -42.30 -11.53 -21.80
CA ASP A 91 -43.30 -12.20 -22.61
C ASP A 91 -42.63 -12.99 -23.74
N ALA A 92 -41.59 -12.44 -24.39
CA ALA A 92 -40.79 -13.19 -25.37
C ALA A 92 -40.15 -14.45 -24.75
N ILE A 93 -39.55 -14.30 -23.56
CA ILE A 93 -38.95 -15.41 -22.80
C ILE A 93 -40.01 -16.49 -22.50
N GLU A 94 -41.19 -16.09 -22.05
CA GLU A 94 -42.29 -17.02 -21.74
C GLU A 94 -42.77 -17.76 -22.99
N CYS A 95 -42.90 -17.07 -24.13
CA CYS A 95 -43.30 -17.70 -25.39
C CYS A 95 -42.26 -18.69 -25.92
N TYR A 96 -40.97 -18.49 -25.66
CA TYR A 96 -39.95 -19.52 -25.93
C TYR A 96 -40.06 -20.70 -24.96
N LYS A 97 -40.24 -20.44 -23.66
CA LYS A 97 -40.35 -21.49 -22.63
C LYS A 97 -41.55 -22.41 -22.84
N ASN A 98 -42.69 -21.86 -23.24
CA ASN A 98 -43.91 -22.63 -23.49
C ASN A 98 -44.01 -23.20 -24.91
N GLY A 99 -43.01 -22.92 -25.77
CA GLY A 99 -42.92 -23.45 -27.14
C GLY A 99 -43.80 -22.77 -28.17
N ALA A 100 -44.48 -21.66 -27.83
CA ALA A 100 -45.24 -20.87 -28.79
C ALA A 100 -44.35 -20.18 -29.83
N ILE A 101 -43.11 -19.86 -29.45
CA ILE A 101 -42.05 -19.47 -30.38
C ILE A 101 -40.97 -20.54 -30.36
N GLN A 102 -40.59 -21.01 -31.55
CA GLN A 102 -39.51 -21.98 -31.73
C GLN A 102 -38.34 -21.33 -32.48
N THR A 103 -37.12 -21.67 -32.06
CA THR A 103 -35.91 -21.31 -32.82
C THR A 103 -35.90 -22.02 -34.17
N LYS A 104 -35.07 -21.54 -35.10
CA LYS A 104 -34.95 -22.13 -36.43
C LYS A 104 -34.50 -23.60 -36.36
N GLU A 105 -33.60 -23.91 -35.45
CA GLU A 105 -33.06 -25.25 -35.22
C GLU A 105 -34.05 -26.13 -34.44
N GLY A 106 -34.97 -25.54 -33.67
CA GLY A 106 -36.03 -26.24 -32.94
C GLY A 106 -35.52 -27.17 -31.83
N THR A 107 -34.27 -27.03 -31.39
CA THR A 107 -33.67 -27.88 -30.35
C THR A 107 -33.79 -27.25 -28.96
N PRO A 108 -33.80 -28.06 -27.89
CA PRO A 108 -33.72 -27.54 -26.52
C PRO A 108 -32.51 -26.63 -26.31
N GLU A 109 -31.36 -26.97 -26.88
CA GLU A 109 -30.13 -26.19 -26.74
C GLU A 109 -30.22 -24.82 -27.44
N SER A 110 -30.70 -24.78 -28.70
CA SER A 110 -30.90 -23.50 -29.39
C SER A 110 -31.90 -22.59 -28.67
N THR A 111 -32.94 -23.18 -28.08
CA THR A 111 -33.90 -22.45 -27.23
C THR A 111 -33.22 -21.91 -25.98
N LYS A 112 -32.39 -22.72 -25.32
CA LYS A 112 -31.61 -22.31 -24.14
C LYS A 112 -30.69 -21.12 -24.45
N ILE A 113 -29.92 -21.19 -25.53
CA ILE A 113 -29.05 -20.09 -26.00
C ILE A 113 -29.86 -18.83 -26.30
N LYS A 114 -31.02 -18.97 -26.96
CA LYS A 114 -31.91 -17.83 -27.25
C LYS A 114 -32.49 -17.20 -25.98
N LEU A 115 -32.85 -17.99 -24.96
CA LEU A 115 -33.28 -17.49 -23.67
C LEU A 115 -32.16 -16.67 -23.01
N GLY A 116 -30.94 -17.19 -22.99
CA GLY A 116 -29.80 -16.49 -22.41
C GLY A 116 -29.47 -15.19 -23.14
N TYR A 117 -29.56 -15.18 -24.48
CA TYR A 117 -29.49 -13.96 -25.29
C TYR A 117 -30.53 -12.92 -24.87
N LEU A 118 -31.79 -13.33 -24.69
CA LEU A 118 -32.86 -12.41 -24.28
C LEU A 118 -32.64 -11.84 -22.88
N TYR A 119 -32.17 -12.66 -21.93
CA TYR A 119 -31.80 -12.19 -20.60
C TYR A 119 -30.62 -11.22 -20.63
N GLY A 120 -29.60 -11.47 -21.47
CA GLY A 120 -28.47 -10.56 -21.65
C GLY A 120 -28.89 -9.21 -22.23
N ARG A 121 -29.74 -9.22 -23.27
CA ARG A 121 -30.33 -8.00 -23.84
C ARG A 121 -31.23 -7.25 -22.85
N LYS A 122 -32.04 -7.99 -22.09
CA LYS A 122 -32.85 -7.43 -21.00
C LYS A 122 -31.97 -6.71 -19.98
N ALA A 123 -30.91 -7.36 -19.50
CA ALA A 123 -29.98 -6.75 -18.55
C ALA A 123 -29.29 -5.50 -19.12
N TYR A 124 -28.89 -5.54 -20.40
CA TYR A 124 -28.30 -4.40 -21.10
C TYR A 124 -29.23 -3.19 -21.11
N ASP A 125 -30.49 -3.38 -21.52
CA ASP A 125 -31.45 -2.29 -21.55
C ASP A 125 -31.84 -1.81 -20.15
N MET A 126 -31.92 -2.72 -19.18
CA MET A 126 -32.14 -2.40 -17.77
C MET A 126 -31.03 -1.51 -17.19
N TYR A 127 -29.78 -1.75 -17.59
CA TYR A 127 -28.64 -0.97 -17.12
C TYR A 127 -28.47 0.35 -17.88
N TYR A 128 -28.48 0.33 -19.22
CA TYR A 128 -28.10 1.48 -20.04
C TYR A 128 -29.24 2.41 -20.42
N TYR A 129 -30.48 1.92 -20.48
CA TYR A 129 -31.62 2.71 -20.93
C TYR A 129 -32.54 3.01 -19.76
N VAL A 130 -33.12 1.99 -19.13
CA VAL A 130 -34.24 2.23 -18.20
C VAL A 130 -33.82 2.41 -16.74
N ASN A 131 -32.53 2.31 -16.42
CA ASN A 131 -31.96 2.50 -15.08
C ASN A 131 -32.68 1.70 -13.99
N SER A 132 -32.95 0.43 -14.27
CA SER A 132 -33.61 -0.48 -13.32
C SER A 132 -32.76 -0.70 -12.07
N PRO A 133 -33.37 -1.05 -10.92
CA PRO A 133 -32.65 -1.44 -9.73
C PRO A 133 -31.64 -2.55 -10.01
N TYR A 134 -30.43 -2.41 -9.45
CA TYR A 134 -29.36 -3.37 -9.71
C TYR A 134 -29.66 -4.80 -9.27
N ALA A 135 -30.51 -5.01 -8.27
CA ALA A 135 -30.98 -6.34 -7.89
C ALA A 135 -31.71 -7.03 -9.06
N GLU A 136 -32.69 -6.35 -9.68
CA GLU A 136 -33.40 -6.89 -10.84
C GLU A 136 -32.47 -7.11 -12.04
N THR A 137 -31.52 -6.20 -12.27
CA THR A 137 -30.53 -6.33 -13.36
C THR A 137 -29.59 -7.51 -13.12
N THR A 138 -29.21 -7.77 -11.87
CA THR A 138 -28.39 -8.92 -11.46
C THR A 138 -29.13 -10.23 -11.73
N ASP A 139 -30.42 -10.32 -11.41
CA ASP A 139 -31.22 -11.51 -11.68
C ASP A 139 -31.29 -11.83 -13.19
N ALA A 140 -31.36 -10.79 -14.03
CA ALA A 140 -31.32 -10.94 -15.48
C ALA A 140 -29.93 -11.41 -15.97
N LEU A 141 -28.84 -10.89 -15.40
CA LEU A 141 -27.47 -11.33 -15.72
C LEU A 141 -27.21 -12.77 -15.29
N ASP A 142 -27.66 -13.16 -14.09
CA ASP A 142 -27.57 -14.54 -13.61
C ASP A 142 -28.34 -15.50 -14.51
N SER A 143 -29.54 -15.10 -14.93
CA SER A 143 -30.32 -15.88 -15.89
C SER A 143 -29.61 -15.97 -17.24
N CYS A 144 -28.98 -14.89 -17.72
CA CYS A 144 -28.18 -14.90 -18.94
C CYS A 144 -27.06 -15.95 -18.86
N ILE A 145 -26.26 -15.94 -17.80
CA ILE A 145 -25.17 -16.90 -17.59
C ILE A 145 -25.72 -18.33 -17.51
N PHE A 146 -26.79 -18.55 -16.74
CA PHE A 146 -27.40 -19.87 -16.57
C PHE A 146 -27.86 -20.49 -17.90
N TYR A 147 -28.51 -19.69 -18.75
CA TYR A 147 -29.05 -20.16 -20.03
C TYR A 147 -27.99 -20.21 -21.14
N SER A 148 -27.17 -19.17 -21.30
CA SER A 148 -26.19 -19.10 -22.38
C SER A 148 -24.90 -19.90 -22.12
N GLY A 149 -24.48 -20.04 -20.86
CA GLY A 149 -23.14 -20.53 -20.53
C GLY A 149 -22.07 -19.74 -21.30
N ASP A 150 -21.16 -20.47 -21.95
CA ASP A 150 -20.08 -19.90 -22.77
C ASP A 150 -20.58 -19.12 -24.01
N ASN A 151 -21.87 -19.21 -24.38
CA ASN A 151 -22.44 -18.47 -25.52
C ASN A 151 -22.92 -17.05 -25.16
N ALA A 152 -22.67 -16.57 -23.94
CA ALA A 152 -23.14 -15.25 -23.51
C ALA A 152 -22.35 -14.12 -24.20
N GLU A 153 -23.03 -13.08 -24.68
CA GLU A 153 -22.38 -11.94 -25.34
C GLU A 153 -21.43 -11.18 -24.40
N TYR A 154 -20.30 -10.69 -24.92
CA TYR A 154 -19.30 -9.93 -24.14
C TYR A 154 -19.86 -8.67 -23.44
N THR A 155 -21.07 -8.22 -23.81
CA THR A 155 -21.74 -7.07 -23.17
C THR A 155 -21.95 -7.27 -21.67
N ILE A 156 -22.15 -8.51 -21.21
CA ILE A 156 -22.35 -8.77 -19.78
C ILE A 156 -21.04 -8.64 -18.97
N LEU A 157 -19.88 -8.80 -19.61
CA LEU A 157 -18.56 -8.61 -18.99
C LEU A 157 -18.30 -7.13 -18.67
N ASP A 158 -19.03 -6.20 -19.28
CA ASP A 158 -18.93 -4.79 -18.96
C ASP A 158 -19.94 -4.36 -17.89
N ILE A 159 -21.18 -4.86 -17.97
CA ILE A 159 -22.27 -4.45 -17.06
C ILE A 159 -22.11 -5.08 -15.68
N TYR A 160 -21.90 -6.40 -15.64
CA TYR A 160 -21.95 -7.14 -14.38
C TYR A 160 -20.86 -6.66 -13.40
N PRO A 161 -19.59 -6.44 -13.79
CA PRO A 161 -18.57 -5.95 -12.87
C PRO A 161 -18.88 -4.59 -12.26
N LYS A 162 -19.47 -3.66 -13.01
CA LYS A 162 -19.89 -2.35 -12.48
C LYS A 162 -20.95 -2.52 -11.39
N ILE A 163 -21.91 -3.41 -11.62
CA ILE A 163 -22.95 -3.74 -10.63
C ILE A 163 -22.33 -4.44 -9.41
N MET A 164 -21.40 -5.38 -9.61
CA MET A 164 -20.70 -6.08 -8.52
C MET A 164 -19.96 -5.09 -7.61
N VAL A 165 -19.19 -4.17 -8.20
CA VAL A 165 -18.46 -3.12 -7.47
C VAL A 165 -19.41 -2.26 -6.64
N TYR A 166 -20.47 -1.74 -7.26
CA TYR A 166 -21.43 -0.92 -6.54
C TYR A 166 -22.09 -1.69 -5.40
N GLN A 167 -22.63 -2.88 -5.68
CA GLN A 167 -23.39 -3.62 -4.68
C GLN A 167 -22.50 -4.12 -3.54
N PHE A 168 -21.28 -4.55 -3.83
CA PHE A 168 -20.34 -5.00 -2.80
C PHE A 168 -19.95 -3.84 -1.87
N LYS A 169 -19.56 -2.68 -2.43
CA LYS A 169 -19.20 -1.49 -1.65
C LYS A 169 -20.33 -0.98 -0.73
N ASN A 170 -21.58 -1.22 -1.12
CA ASN A 170 -22.76 -0.83 -0.35
C ASN A 170 -23.34 -1.98 0.50
N GLY A 171 -22.68 -3.14 0.58
CA GLY A 171 -23.12 -4.28 1.41
C GLY A 171 -24.36 -5.03 0.88
N PHE A 172 -24.75 -4.80 -0.38
CA PHE A 172 -25.87 -5.48 -1.02
C PHE A 172 -25.47 -6.81 -1.69
N MET A 173 -24.18 -7.02 -1.96
CA MET A 173 -23.66 -8.26 -2.55
C MET A 173 -22.55 -8.85 -1.69
N SER A 174 -22.60 -10.17 -1.46
CA SER A 174 -21.59 -10.87 -0.67
C SER A 174 -20.30 -11.10 -1.47
N LYS A 175 -19.18 -11.28 -0.74
CA LYS A 175 -17.89 -11.69 -1.29
C LYS A 175 -18.02 -12.92 -2.20
N ASP A 176 -18.67 -13.97 -1.72
CA ASP A 176 -18.85 -15.22 -2.46
C ASP A 176 -19.61 -15.03 -3.77
N LYS A 177 -20.61 -14.14 -3.78
CA LYS A 177 -21.35 -13.82 -5.01
C LYS A 177 -20.45 -13.14 -6.03
N VAL A 178 -19.64 -12.14 -5.63
CA VAL A 178 -18.69 -11.47 -6.53
C VAL A 178 -17.68 -12.48 -7.09
N VAL A 179 -17.11 -13.34 -6.25
CA VAL A 179 -16.15 -14.37 -6.69
C VAL A 179 -16.78 -15.34 -7.69
N SER A 180 -17.98 -15.85 -7.40
CA SER A 180 -18.67 -16.79 -8.28
C SER A 180 -19.01 -16.15 -9.65
N ALA A 181 -19.51 -14.92 -9.65
CA ALA A 181 -19.85 -14.20 -10.89
C ALA A 181 -18.59 -13.85 -11.70
N TYR A 182 -17.51 -13.40 -11.05
CA TYR A 182 -16.23 -13.17 -11.71
C TYR A 182 -15.72 -14.43 -12.40
N ASN A 183 -15.75 -15.59 -11.72
CA ASN A 183 -15.28 -16.84 -12.30
C ASN A 183 -16.11 -17.26 -13.53
N SER A 184 -17.44 -17.10 -13.49
CA SER A 184 -18.29 -17.35 -14.66
C SER A 184 -17.97 -16.41 -15.83
N LEU A 185 -17.80 -15.11 -15.56
CA LEU A 185 -17.46 -14.12 -16.59
C LEU A 185 -16.06 -14.36 -17.18
N LYS A 186 -15.08 -14.71 -16.34
CA LYS A 186 -13.72 -15.10 -16.76
C LYS A 186 -13.77 -16.32 -17.69
N GLN A 187 -14.52 -17.36 -17.33
CA GLN A 187 -14.70 -18.54 -18.16
C GLN A 187 -15.31 -18.19 -19.53
N ILE A 188 -16.38 -17.39 -19.56
CA ILE A 188 -17.03 -16.93 -20.80
C ILE A 188 -16.03 -16.18 -21.67
N ALA A 189 -15.23 -15.28 -21.06
CA ALA A 189 -14.21 -14.53 -21.77
C ALA A 189 -13.16 -15.45 -22.40
N GLU A 190 -12.52 -16.30 -21.60
CA GLU A 190 -11.42 -17.17 -22.02
C GLU A 190 -11.88 -18.18 -23.07
N HIS A 191 -13.07 -18.76 -22.90
CA HIS A 191 -13.66 -19.64 -23.91
C HIS A 191 -13.80 -18.93 -25.26
N ASN A 192 -14.38 -17.74 -25.29
CA ASN A 192 -14.62 -17.04 -26.56
C ASN A 192 -13.35 -16.42 -27.14
N ILE A 193 -12.38 -16.00 -26.33
CA ILE A 193 -11.07 -15.56 -26.83
C ILE A 193 -10.41 -16.71 -27.60
N ALA A 194 -10.49 -17.94 -27.09
CA ALA A 194 -9.90 -19.11 -27.72
C ALA A 194 -10.70 -19.67 -28.91
N ASN A 195 -12.04 -19.57 -28.90
CA ASN A 195 -12.90 -20.30 -29.83
C ASN A 195 -13.74 -19.42 -30.78
N ASN A 196 -13.82 -18.11 -30.57
CA ASN A 196 -14.67 -17.21 -31.35
C ASN A 196 -13.83 -16.25 -32.21
N GLU A 197 -13.36 -16.72 -33.36
CA GLU A 197 -12.47 -15.95 -34.26
C GLU A 197 -13.02 -14.56 -34.62
N THR A 198 -14.35 -14.42 -34.75
CA THR A 198 -14.98 -13.15 -35.14
C THR A 198 -14.97 -12.11 -34.03
N TYR A 199 -15.12 -12.55 -32.77
CA TYR A 199 -15.31 -11.64 -31.63
C TYR A 199 -14.23 -11.76 -30.55
N SER A 200 -13.17 -12.55 -30.78
CA SER A 200 -12.09 -12.83 -29.82
C SER A 200 -11.50 -11.53 -29.23
N GLU A 201 -11.16 -10.55 -30.07
CA GLU A 201 -10.65 -9.24 -29.63
C GLU A 201 -11.66 -8.49 -28.74
N GLY A 202 -12.96 -8.58 -29.06
CA GLY A 202 -14.02 -7.99 -28.25
C GLY A 202 -14.11 -8.59 -26.86
N TYR A 203 -13.97 -9.92 -26.73
CA TYR A 203 -13.92 -10.58 -25.43
C TYR A 203 -12.64 -10.26 -24.67
N GLN A 204 -11.49 -10.17 -25.35
CA GLN A 204 -10.22 -9.77 -24.73
C GLN A 204 -10.32 -8.36 -24.13
N GLN A 205 -10.85 -7.39 -24.89
CA GLN A 205 -11.05 -6.03 -24.38
C GLN A 205 -12.07 -5.99 -23.23
N ALA A 206 -13.17 -6.75 -23.33
CA ALA A 206 -14.18 -6.81 -22.29
C ALA A 206 -13.62 -7.44 -21.00
N GLN A 207 -12.79 -8.48 -21.09
CA GLN A 207 -12.11 -9.08 -19.95
C GLN A 207 -11.13 -8.11 -19.28
N ALA A 208 -10.35 -7.37 -20.07
CA ALA A 208 -9.45 -6.34 -19.55
C ALA A 208 -10.22 -5.24 -18.81
N ASN A 209 -11.34 -4.77 -19.37
CA ASN A 209 -12.20 -3.77 -18.74
C ASN A 209 -12.87 -4.28 -17.46
N MET A 210 -13.31 -5.54 -17.45
CA MET A 210 -13.83 -6.22 -16.25
C MET A 210 -12.78 -6.23 -15.15
N ASN A 211 -11.56 -6.70 -15.45
CA ASN A 211 -10.47 -6.78 -14.49
C ASN A 211 -10.10 -5.41 -13.95
N TYR A 212 -10.04 -4.39 -14.81
CA TYR A 212 -9.82 -3.00 -14.41
C TYR A 212 -10.91 -2.50 -13.46
N THR A 213 -12.18 -2.72 -13.79
CA THR A 213 -13.33 -2.33 -12.95
C THR A 213 -13.25 -2.96 -11.56
N LEU A 214 -12.88 -4.25 -11.50
CA LEU A 214 -12.77 -4.99 -10.24
C LEU A 214 -11.61 -4.56 -9.34
N THR A 215 -10.63 -3.80 -9.86
CA THR A 215 -9.51 -3.28 -9.03
C THR A 215 -9.98 -2.45 -7.84
N GLU A 216 -11.18 -1.87 -7.93
CA GLU A 216 -11.82 -1.10 -6.88
C GLU A 216 -12.19 -1.91 -5.62
N ILE A 217 -12.34 -3.23 -5.75
CA ILE A 217 -12.77 -4.13 -4.66
C ILE A 217 -11.91 -5.38 -4.55
N GLU A 218 -10.97 -5.61 -5.47
CA GLU A 218 -10.27 -6.90 -5.60
C GLU A 218 -9.53 -7.32 -4.33
N LYS A 219 -8.98 -6.35 -3.59
CA LYS A 219 -8.23 -6.59 -2.34
C LYS A 219 -9.11 -7.04 -1.17
N ASP A 220 -10.40 -6.74 -1.24
CA ASP A 220 -11.38 -7.13 -0.21
C ASP A 220 -12.10 -8.44 -0.57
N VAL A 221 -12.08 -8.78 -1.87
CA VAL A 221 -12.90 -9.85 -2.44
C VAL A 221 -12.10 -11.10 -2.81
N PHE A 222 -10.91 -10.94 -3.37
CA PHE A 222 -10.17 -12.09 -3.89
C PHE A 222 -9.08 -12.55 -2.94
N ASP A 223 -8.62 -13.77 -3.15
CA ASP A 223 -7.60 -14.43 -2.32
C ASP A 223 -6.25 -14.47 -3.02
N CYS A 224 -5.30 -15.16 -2.38
CA CYS A 224 -3.95 -15.30 -2.89
C CYS A 224 -3.90 -15.87 -4.32
N GLU A 225 -4.74 -16.85 -4.67
CA GLU A 225 -4.70 -17.47 -6.00
C GLU A 225 -5.00 -16.45 -7.10
N TYR A 226 -6.03 -15.62 -6.91
CA TYR A 226 -6.34 -14.52 -7.84
C TYR A 226 -5.16 -13.56 -8.02
N PHE A 227 -4.52 -13.14 -6.93
CA PHE A 227 -3.42 -12.18 -7.00
C PHE A 227 -2.15 -12.78 -7.59
N LYS A 228 -1.91 -14.08 -7.38
CA LYS A 228 -0.82 -14.80 -8.05
C LYS A 228 -1.03 -14.87 -9.55
N ASP A 229 -2.22 -15.29 -10.00
CA ASP A 229 -2.57 -15.32 -11.43
C ASP A 229 -2.35 -13.96 -12.10
N LYS A 230 -2.66 -12.88 -11.37
CA LYS A 230 -2.51 -11.51 -11.86
C LYS A 230 -1.07 -11.01 -11.91
N TYR A 231 -0.27 -11.25 -10.87
CA TYR A 231 1.01 -10.57 -10.68
C TYR A 231 2.26 -11.42 -10.91
N LEU A 232 2.16 -12.76 -10.87
CA LEU A 232 3.32 -13.61 -11.19
C LEU A 232 3.80 -13.47 -12.64
N PRO A 233 2.94 -13.32 -13.66
CA PRO A 233 3.41 -13.00 -15.02
C PRO A 233 4.23 -11.71 -15.08
N GLU A 234 3.82 -10.67 -14.33
CA GLU A 234 4.55 -9.40 -14.28
C GLU A 234 5.92 -9.54 -13.60
N TYR A 235 6.03 -10.40 -12.58
CA TYR A 235 7.33 -10.79 -12.01
C TYR A 235 8.19 -11.53 -13.04
N GLU A 236 7.65 -12.53 -13.73
CA GLU A 236 8.39 -13.36 -14.68
C GLU A 236 8.95 -12.53 -15.85
N ASP A 237 8.19 -11.55 -16.34
CA ASP A 237 8.59 -10.67 -17.43
C ASP A 237 9.59 -9.58 -17.01
N ASN A 238 9.73 -9.30 -15.70
CA ASN A 238 10.49 -8.16 -15.17
C ASN A 238 11.46 -8.52 -14.03
N LYS A 239 12.10 -9.71 -14.10
CA LYS A 239 12.99 -10.22 -13.03
C LYS A 239 14.16 -9.30 -12.67
N ASP A 240 14.56 -8.41 -13.58
CA ASP A 240 15.67 -7.48 -13.37
C ASP A 240 15.23 -6.07 -12.97
N ASN A 241 13.92 -5.82 -12.78
CA ASN A 241 13.41 -4.52 -12.39
C ASN A 241 13.10 -4.48 -10.88
N PRO A 242 13.96 -3.87 -10.04
CA PRO A 242 13.79 -3.86 -8.58
C PRO A 242 12.46 -3.23 -8.13
N ASP A 243 11.97 -2.21 -8.83
CA ASP A 243 10.70 -1.56 -8.44
C ASP A 243 9.51 -2.48 -8.66
N VAL A 244 9.51 -3.25 -9.76
CA VAL A 244 8.48 -4.26 -10.06
C VAL A 244 8.56 -5.39 -9.03
N LEU A 245 9.76 -5.91 -8.76
CA LEU A 245 9.94 -6.97 -7.75
C LEU A 245 9.39 -6.54 -6.39
N LYS A 246 9.75 -5.34 -5.94
CA LYS A 246 9.29 -4.77 -4.66
C LYS A 246 7.77 -4.64 -4.63
N TYR A 247 7.18 -4.09 -5.70
CA TYR A 247 5.75 -3.87 -5.79
C TYR A 247 4.97 -5.19 -5.78
N VAL A 248 5.33 -6.13 -6.66
CA VAL A 248 4.67 -7.44 -6.76
C VAL A 248 4.81 -8.20 -5.45
N LEU A 249 6.00 -8.21 -4.84
CA LEU A 249 6.23 -8.87 -3.55
C LEU A 249 5.36 -8.27 -2.45
N PHE A 250 5.26 -6.94 -2.38
CA PHE A 250 4.42 -6.25 -1.42
C PHE A 250 2.94 -6.62 -1.58
N VAL A 251 2.44 -6.60 -2.81
CA VAL A 251 1.04 -6.96 -3.10
C VAL A 251 0.78 -8.40 -2.70
N LEU A 252 1.57 -9.36 -3.18
CA LEU A 252 1.36 -10.79 -2.92
C LEU A 252 1.45 -11.13 -1.42
N LYS A 253 2.40 -10.54 -0.68
CA LYS A 253 2.46 -10.72 0.78
C LYS A 253 1.26 -10.13 1.50
N THR A 254 0.83 -8.93 1.12
CA THR A 254 -0.36 -8.29 1.72
C THR A 254 -1.61 -9.12 1.53
N GLN A 255 -1.69 -9.88 0.43
CA GLN A 255 -2.80 -10.77 0.09
C GLN A 255 -2.62 -12.20 0.63
N GLY A 256 -1.66 -12.43 1.52
CA GLY A 256 -1.48 -13.70 2.24
C GLY A 256 -0.72 -14.79 1.47
N CYS A 257 -0.02 -14.44 0.39
CA CYS A 257 0.75 -15.41 -0.43
C CYS A 257 2.15 -15.72 0.09
N GLU A 258 2.51 -15.31 1.31
CA GLU A 258 3.86 -15.39 1.87
C GLU A 258 4.47 -16.81 1.95
N LYS A 259 3.64 -17.85 1.92
CA LYS A 259 4.08 -19.25 1.96
C LYS A 259 4.16 -19.90 0.57
N ASP A 260 3.74 -19.19 -0.48
CA ASP A 260 3.79 -19.69 -1.84
C ASP A 260 5.23 -19.72 -2.36
N SER A 261 5.60 -20.81 -3.04
CA SER A 261 6.98 -21.02 -3.51
C SER A 261 7.44 -19.96 -4.51
N ALA A 262 6.56 -19.45 -5.38
CA ALA A 262 6.91 -18.42 -6.33
C ALA A 262 7.15 -17.08 -5.63
N VAL A 263 6.36 -16.77 -4.60
CA VAL A 263 6.53 -15.56 -3.78
C VAL A 263 7.81 -15.61 -2.96
N ILE A 264 8.19 -16.78 -2.44
CA ILE A 264 9.47 -16.99 -1.75
C ILE A 264 10.64 -16.77 -2.73
N ALA A 265 10.56 -17.29 -3.96
CA ALA A 265 11.59 -17.08 -4.98
C ALA A 265 11.72 -15.59 -5.35
N LEU A 266 10.60 -14.90 -5.56
CA LEU A 266 10.55 -13.46 -5.78
C LEU A 266 11.18 -12.67 -4.61
N GLU A 267 10.93 -13.08 -3.36
CA GLU A 267 11.55 -12.46 -2.20
C GLU A 267 13.08 -12.60 -2.20
N GLU A 268 13.60 -13.76 -2.59
CA GLU A 268 15.06 -13.96 -2.73
C GLU A 268 15.65 -13.12 -3.87
N ASP A 269 14.93 -12.94 -4.97
CA ASP A 269 15.36 -12.04 -6.05
C ASP A 269 15.36 -10.56 -5.60
N TRP A 270 14.32 -10.13 -4.90
CA TRP A 270 14.25 -8.77 -4.34
C TRP A 270 15.37 -8.50 -3.33
N LYS A 271 15.73 -9.47 -2.49
CA LYS A 271 16.79 -9.33 -1.49
C LYS A 271 18.14 -8.94 -2.09
N LYS A 272 18.48 -9.44 -3.29
CA LYS A 272 19.73 -9.10 -4.00
C LYS A 272 19.83 -7.60 -4.27
N TYR A 273 18.73 -6.97 -4.65
CA TYR A 273 18.64 -5.53 -4.89
C TYR A 273 18.59 -4.74 -3.58
N ALA A 274 17.79 -5.21 -2.62
CA ALA A 274 17.67 -4.57 -1.32
C ALA A 274 19.01 -4.51 -0.56
N SER A 275 19.86 -5.54 -0.66
CA SER A 275 21.20 -5.52 -0.06
C SER A 275 22.10 -4.47 -0.69
N ALA A 276 22.12 -4.38 -2.03
CA ALA A 276 22.96 -3.42 -2.74
C ALA A 276 22.55 -1.97 -2.45
N GLU A 277 21.25 -1.68 -2.42
CA GLU A 277 20.74 -0.34 -2.11
C GLU A 277 20.96 0.03 -0.64
N ASN A 278 20.78 -0.91 0.30
CA ASN A 278 21.08 -0.66 1.71
C ASN A 278 22.57 -0.39 1.95
N GLU A 279 23.47 -1.09 1.24
CA GLU A 279 24.92 -0.82 1.29
C GLU A 279 25.26 0.56 0.70
N ARG A 280 24.60 0.96 -0.40
CA ARG A 280 24.76 2.28 -1.01
C ARG A 280 24.32 3.39 -0.06
N ILE A 281 23.10 3.30 0.49
CA ILE A 281 22.55 4.26 1.47
C ILE A 281 23.44 4.35 2.70
N LYS A 282 23.92 3.22 3.22
CA LYS A 282 24.83 3.21 4.36
C LYS A 282 26.17 3.87 4.04
N SER A 283 26.72 3.62 2.86
CA SER A 283 27.98 4.24 2.41
C SER A 283 27.83 5.74 2.20
N GLU A 284 26.69 6.19 1.68
CA GLU A 284 26.35 7.60 1.50
C GLU A 284 26.10 8.31 2.85
N PHE A 285 25.43 7.63 3.79
CA PHE A 285 25.28 8.11 5.16
C PHE A 285 26.63 8.24 5.87
N ASP A 286 27.49 7.23 5.77
CA ASP A 286 28.83 7.24 6.38
C ASP A 286 29.71 8.34 5.74
N ALA A 287 29.65 8.52 4.42
CA ALA A 287 30.38 9.57 3.71
C ALA A 287 29.98 10.98 4.15
N ASN A 288 28.71 11.19 4.46
CA ASN A 288 28.19 12.48 4.95
C ASN A 288 28.27 12.65 6.48
N ASN A 289 28.73 11.64 7.21
CA ASN A 289 28.81 11.65 8.68
C ASN A 289 30.18 11.15 9.17
N PRO A 290 31.24 11.97 9.06
CA PRO A 290 32.60 11.59 9.49
C PRO A 290 32.69 11.17 10.97
N GLY A 291 31.80 11.67 11.83
CA GLY A 291 31.70 11.25 13.24
C GLY A 291 31.31 9.77 13.42
N SER A 292 30.49 9.23 12.53
CA SER A 292 30.10 7.81 12.51
C SER A 292 31.28 6.92 12.11
N ILE A 293 32.03 7.32 11.09
CA ILE A 293 33.27 6.65 10.68
C ILE A 293 34.27 6.65 11.84
N ALA A 294 34.46 7.78 12.50
CA ALA A 294 35.37 7.90 13.63
C ALA A 294 35.00 6.95 14.79
N LYS A 295 33.70 6.78 15.07
CA LYS A 295 33.22 5.82 16.07
C LYS A 295 33.49 4.38 15.64
N LYS A 296 33.21 4.01 14.39
CA LYS A 296 33.50 2.68 13.85
C LYS A 296 35.00 2.34 13.96
N LEU A 297 35.87 3.28 13.61
CA LEU A 297 37.32 3.11 13.77
C LEU A 297 37.72 2.90 15.24
N TYR A 298 37.05 3.57 16.18
CA TYR A 298 37.27 3.34 17.61
C TYR A 298 36.84 1.91 18.02
N ASP A 299 35.67 1.46 17.57
CA ASP A 299 35.15 0.11 17.86
C ASP A 299 36.03 -0.99 17.25
N ASP A 300 36.63 -0.71 16.08
CA ASP A 300 37.63 -1.57 15.41
C ASP A 300 39.04 -1.50 16.07
N GLY A 301 39.22 -0.71 17.13
CA GLY A 301 40.50 -0.55 17.84
C GLY A 301 41.53 0.35 17.13
N LYS A 302 41.17 1.00 16.02
CA LYS A 302 42.00 1.93 15.23
C LYS A 302 41.95 3.35 15.83
N TYR A 303 42.50 3.48 17.03
CA TYR A 303 42.35 4.69 17.85
C TYR A 303 42.97 5.95 17.23
N SER A 304 44.12 5.84 16.59
CA SER A 304 44.80 6.98 15.95
C SER A 304 44.02 7.50 14.75
N GLU A 305 43.48 6.58 13.94
CA GLU A 305 42.62 6.86 12.79
C GLU A 305 41.28 7.44 13.24
N SER A 306 40.69 6.91 14.31
CA SER A 306 39.48 7.44 14.93
C SER A 306 39.67 8.91 15.34
N ILE A 307 40.78 9.26 16.00
CA ILE A 307 41.09 10.65 16.36
C ILE A 307 41.19 11.54 15.11
N LYS A 308 41.88 11.08 14.05
CA LYS A 308 41.98 11.83 12.79
C LYS A 308 40.60 12.09 12.20
N GLN A 309 39.73 11.09 12.17
CA GLN A 309 38.38 11.24 11.62
C GLN A 309 37.47 12.11 12.50
N TYR A 310 37.57 12.04 13.83
CA TYR A 310 36.87 13.00 14.69
C TYR A 310 37.31 14.46 14.43
N ARG A 311 38.58 14.69 14.07
CA ARG A 311 39.06 16.03 13.70
C ARG A 311 38.51 16.50 12.35
N VAL A 312 38.36 15.61 11.38
CA VAL A 312 37.63 15.90 10.13
C VAL A 312 36.19 16.30 10.46
N ALA A 313 35.49 15.50 11.28
CA ALA A 313 34.12 15.80 11.69
C ALA A 313 33.97 17.15 12.41
N ILE A 314 34.94 17.54 13.24
CA ILE A 314 34.97 18.85 13.91
C ILE A 314 35.12 20.01 12.90
N ASN A 315 35.88 19.81 11.82
CA ASN A 315 36.10 20.83 10.81
C ASN A 315 34.90 21.00 9.87
N GLU A 316 34.14 19.93 9.63
CA GLU A 316 32.98 19.94 8.73
C GLU A 316 31.69 20.39 9.41
N THR A 317 31.54 20.13 10.71
CA THR A 317 30.35 20.58 11.44
C THR A 317 30.45 22.06 11.84
N ASN A 318 29.31 22.75 11.86
CA ASN A 318 29.18 24.11 12.42
C ASN A 318 28.50 24.10 13.81
N ASP A 319 28.01 22.95 14.27
CA ASP A 319 27.35 22.80 15.56
C ASP A 319 28.40 22.73 16.70
N ALA A 320 28.36 23.73 17.58
CA ALA A 320 29.26 23.81 18.73
C ALA A 320 29.10 22.62 19.70
N GLU A 321 27.88 22.16 19.97
CA GLU A 321 27.66 21.03 20.86
C GLU A 321 28.21 19.73 20.26
N GLN A 322 28.05 19.56 18.95
CA GLN A 322 28.60 18.41 18.25
C GLN A 322 30.13 18.43 18.26
N LYS A 323 30.76 19.60 18.05
CA LYS A 323 32.22 19.77 18.21
C LYS A 323 32.68 19.39 19.61
N GLY A 324 31.98 19.85 20.64
CA GLY A 324 32.27 19.51 22.03
C GLY A 324 32.20 18.00 22.27
N THR A 325 31.21 17.33 21.71
CA THR A 325 31.04 15.88 21.81
C THR A 325 32.20 15.12 21.14
N TYR A 326 32.62 15.53 19.94
CA TYR A 326 33.77 14.92 19.25
C TYR A 326 35.10 15.19 19.98
N LEU A 327 35.31 16.39 20.49
CA LEU A 327 36.50 16.72 21.30
C LEU A 327 36.56 15.87 22.57
N PHE A 328 35.42 15.67 23.24
CA PHE A 328 35.37 14.79 24.42
C PHE A 328 35.67 13.33 24.06
N ALA A 329 35.18 12.84 22.91
CA ALA A 329 35.52 11.50 22.41
C ALA A 329 37.04 11.38 22.18
N ILE A 330 37.66 12.36 21.52
CA ILE A 330 39.12 12.42 21.34
C ILE A 330 39.83 12.40 22.71
N ALA A 331 39.43 13.26 23.65
CA ALA A 331 40.04 13.34 24.98
C ALA A 331 39.95 12.00 25.73
N SER A 332 38.82 11.32 25.63
CA SER A 332 38.61 9.99 26.20
C SER A 332 39.53 8.94 25.58
N ILE A 333 39.72 8.94 24.25
CA ILE A 333 40.66 8.03 23.57
C ILE A 333 42.10 8.32 23.99
N GLN A 334 42.51 9.60 23.97
CA GLN A 334 43.84 10.04 24.37
C GLN A 334 44.16 9.59 25.80
N PHE A 335 43.23 9.73 26.74
CA PHE A 335 43.41 9.30 28.12
C PHE A 335 43.36 7.77 28.29
N ARG A 336 42.25 7.15 27.88
CA ARG A 336 41.91 5.77 28.27
C ARG A 336 42.63 4.74 27.42
N LYS A 337 42.95 5.06 26.16
CA LYS A 337 43.55 4.14 25.19
C LYS A 337 45.02 4.45 24.92
N LEU A 338 45.41 5.73 24.89
CA LEU A 338 46.76 6.14 24.52
C LEU A 338 47.63 6.65 25.68
N SER A 339 47.06 6.84 26.88
CA SER A 339 47.75 7.38 28.06
C SER A 339 48.42 8.76 27.82
N GLN A 340 47.89 9.56 26.89
CA GLN A 340 48.37 10.90 26.54
C GLN A 340 47.74 11.96 27.46
N TYR A 341 48.13 11.98 28.74
CA TYR A 341 47.42 12.75 29.78
C TYR A 341 47.40 14.27 29.56
N SER A 342 48.54 14.87 29.19
CA SER A 342 48.62 16.32 28.93
C SER A 342 47.70 16.76 27.79
N GLU A 343 47.71 16.01 26.69
CA GLU A 343 46.86 16.32 25.53
C GLU A 343 45.40 15.99 25.77
N ALA A 344 45.11 14.88 26.45
CA ALA A 344 43.75 14.54 26.85
C ALA A 344 43.12 15.65 27.70
N ARG A 345 43.88 16.23 28.65
CA ARG A 345 43.42 17.36 29.47
C ARG A 345 43.13 18.59 28.61
N LYS A 346 44.06 18.95 27.71
CA LYS A 346 43.87 20.10 26.81
C LYS A 346 42.60 19.92 25.96
N THR A 347 42.45 18.75 25.33
CA THR A 347 41.28 18.44 24.51
C THR A 347 39.98 18.41 25.34
N ALA A 348 40.01 17.91 26.59
CA ALA A 348 38.86 17.94 27.48
C ALA A 348 38.43 19.38 27.83
N TYR A 349 39.39 20.29 28.10
CA TYR A 349 39.06 21.71 28.27
C TYR A 349 38.49 22.33 27.00
N ASP A 350 39.02 21.99 25.82
CA ASP A 350 38.46 22.47 24.56
C ASP A 350 37.03 21.93 24.34
N ALA A 351 36.76 20.69 24.72
CA ALA A 351 35.40 20.13 24.72
C ALA A 351 34.45 20.90 25.64
N ALA A 352 34.90 21.28 26.84
CA ALA A 352 34.12 22.08 27.78
C ALA A 352 33.83 23.49 27.26
N LYS A 353 34.77 24.12 26.55
CA LYS A 353 34.55 25.45 25.92
C LYS A 353 33.44 25.42 24.88
N MET A 354 33.33 24.32 24.13
CA MET A 354 32.29 24.15 23.11
C MET A 354 30.90 23.91 23.71
N ARG A 355 30.81 23.46 24.97
CA ARG A 355 29.56 23.16 25.68
C ARG A 355 29.57 23.76 27.10
N PRO A 356 29.26 25.06 27.25
CA PRO A 356 29.18 25.69 28.56
C PRO A 356 28.20 24.94 29.47
N GLY A 357 28.57 24.73 30.73
CA GLY A 357 27.75 23.97 31.69
C GLY A 357 27.85 22.45 31.57
N TRP A 358 28.71 21.91 30.70
CA TRP A 358 28.91 20.47 30.60
C TRP A 358 29.99 19.96 31.56
N GLY A 359 29.60 19.12 32.53
CA GLY A 359 30.48 18.66 33.60
C GLY A 359 31.37 17.47 33.25
N ARG A 360 31.00 16.67 32.23
CA ARG A 360 31.73 15.45 31.85
C ARG A 360 33.21 15.65 31.54
N PRO A 361 33.65 16.71 30.82
CA PRO A 361 35.07 16.94 30.61
C PRO A 361 35.86 17.12 31.90
N TYR A 362 35.27 17.76 32.92
CA TYR A 362 35.91 17.95 34.22
C TYR A 362 35.95 16.67 35.05
N ILE A 363 34.94 15.80 34.93
CA ILE A 363 35.01 14.42 35.47
C ILE A 363 36.21 13.69 34.85
N LEU A 364 36.36 13.75 33.53
CA LEU A 364 37.45 13.08 32.82
C LEU A 364 38.83 13.61 33.25
N ILE A 365 38.98 14.92 33.45
CA ILE A 365 40.23 15.51 33.95
C ILE A 365 40.51 15.06 35.39
N GLY A 366 39.48 15.02 36.24
CA GLY A 366 39.58 14.47 37.59
C GLY A 366 40.04 13.00 37.59
N ASP A 367 39.48 12.19 36.68
CA ASP A 367 39.87 10.79 36.49
C ASP A 367 41.35 10.67 36.09
N MET A 368 41.85 11.56 35.22
CA MET A 368 43.27 11.60 34.82
C MET A 368 44.17 11.88 36.03
N TYR A 369 43.82 12.86 36.86
CA TYR A 369 44.58 13.22 38.06
C TYR A 369 44.56 12.08 39.09
N GLY A 370 43.37 11.55 39.40
CA GLY A 370 43.22 10.44 40.33
C GLY A 370 43.98 9.19 39.89
N LYS A 371 43.93 8.86 38.58
CA LYS A 371 44.66 7.71 38.01
C LYS A 371 46.17 7.87 38.09
N THR A 372 46.69 9.08 37.90
CA THR A 372 48.14 9.35 37.87
C THR A 372 48.70 9.87 39.19
N ALA A 373 47.86 10.07 40.21
CA ALA A 373 48.25 10.66 41.48
C ALA A 373 49.44 9.95 42.12
N ARG A 374 49.46 8.61 42.12
CA ARG A 374 50.56 7.80 42.68
C ARG A 374 51.91 7.99 41.99
N SER A 375 51.92 8.54 40.77
CA SER A 375 53.13 8.85 40.02
C SER A 375 53.55 10.32 40.15
N CYS A 376 52.87 11.10 41.00
CA CYS A 376 53.12 12.52 41.18
C CYS A 376 53.98 12.76 42.42
N GLY A 377 55.31 12.79 42.25
CA GLY A 377 56.25 13.19 43.32
C GLY A 377 56.21 12.30 44.57
N ASP A 378 56.45 12.92 45.72
CA ASP A 378 56.44 12.28 47.04
C ASP A 378 55.00 12.05 47.55
N ALA A 379 54.85 11.42 48.73
CA ALA A 379 53.55 11.14 49.32
C ALA A 379 52.67 12.40 49.50
N TRP A 380 53.29 13.56 49.70
CA TRP A 380 52.59 14.84 49.81
C TRP A 380 52.04 15.29 48.46
N ASN A 381 52.87 15.33 47.41
CA ASN A 381 52.44 15.64 46.05
C ASN A 381 51.33 14.69 45.56
N GLN A 382 51.40 13.40 45.91
CA GLN A 382 50.36 12.42 45.59
C GLN A 382 49.00 12.82 46.21
N ARG A 383 48.99 13.29 47.46
CA ARG A 383 47.77 13.78 48.12
C ARG A 383 47.29 15.12 47.55
N LEU A 384 48.19 16.01 47.13
CA LEU A 384 47.82 17.23 46.40
C LEU A 384 47.18 16.91 45.03
N ALA A 385 47.67 15.89 44.33
CA ALA A 385 47.08 15.42 43.07
C ALA A 385 45.66 14.88 43.27
N ILE A 386 45.42 14.16 44.36
CA ILE A 386 44.07 13.74 44.75
C ILE A 386 43.18 14.94 45.08
N LEU A 387 43.71 15.95 45.78
CA LEU A 387 42.99 17.18 46.07
C LEU A 387 42.58 17.92 44.78
N ALA A 388 43.47 17.97 43.79
CA ALA A 388 43.18 18.53 42.47
C ALA A 388 42.08 17.74 41.75
N ALA A 389 42.09 16.41 41.84
CA ALA A 389 41.02 15.57 41.30
C ALA A 389 39.67 15.90 41.95
N ILE A 390 39.63 15.98 43.29
CA ILE A 390 38.44 16.38 44.07
C ILE A 390 37.91 17.73 43.59
N ASP A 391 38.78 18.73 43.38
CA ASP A 391 38.35 20.05 42.91
C ASP A 391 37.71 19.99 41.52
N LYS A 392 38.23 19.18 40.59
CA LYS A 392 37.60 19.01 39.27
C LYS A 392 36.23 18.32 39.36
N TYR A 393 36.08 17.31 40.21
CA TYR A 393 34.77 16.68 40.44
C TYR A 393 33.79 17.65 41.11
N ALA A 394 34.24 18.42 42.10
CA ALA A 394 33.41 19.40 42.79
C ALA A 394 32.94 20.49 41.83
N TYR A 395 33.82 20.95 40.95
CA TYR A 395 33.48 21.89 39.89
C TYR A 395 32.46 21.29 38.91
N ALA A 396 32.71 20.07 38.41
CA ALA A 396 31.78 19.36 37.52
C ALA A 396 30.36 19.27 38.12
N ARG A 397 30.27 18.89 39.40
CA ARG A 397 29.01 18.82 40.15
C ARG A 397 28.30 20.17 40.26
N SER A 398 29.07 21.26 40.41
CA SER A 398 28.50 22.60 40.59
C SER A 398 27.90 23.18 39.31
N ILE A 399 28.40 22.75 38.15
CA ILE A 399 27.97 23.30 36.85
C ILE A 399 27.00 22.39 36.09
N ASP A 400 26.95 21.11 36.42
CA ASP A 400 26.17 20.10 35.69
C ASP A 400 25.52 19.09 36.65
N GLY A 401 24.20 19.23 36.82
CA GLY A 401 23.42 18.33 37.68
C GLY A 401 23.43 16.87 37.22
N SER A 402 23.66 16.61 35.93
CA SER A 402 23.61 15.24 35.38
C SER A 402 24.79 14.37 35.84
N VAL A 403 25.92 14.98 36.22
CA VAL A 403 27.10 14.28 36.74
C VAL A 403 27.22 14.34 38.27
N ALA A 404 26.26 14.95 38.96
CA ALA A 404 26.38 15.25 40.40
C ALA A 404 26.55 14.00 41.27
N SER A 405 25.85 12.91 40.95
CA SER A 405 25.96 11.62 41.65
C SER A 405 27.35 10.99 41.44
N GLU A 406 27.80 10.89 40.18
CA GLU A 406 29.11 10.35 39.83
C GLU A 406 30.24 11.16 40.48
N ALA A 407 30.19 12.49 40.38
CA ALA A 407 31.14 13.39 41.01
C ALA A 407 31.19 13.21 42.53
N SER A 408 30.03 13.14 43.19
CA SER A 408 29.97 12.96 44.66
C SER A 408 30.54 11.61 45.09
N SER A 409 30.28 10.55 44.32
CA SER A 409 30.88 9.24 44.55
C SER A 409 32.41 9.28 44.43
N ARG A 410 32.96 9.94 43.38
CA ARG A 410 34.41 10.11 43.20
C ARG A 410 35.03 10.90 44.35
N ILE A 411 34.41 12.01 44.77
CA ILE A 411 34.85 12.82 45.92
C ILE A 411 34.89 11.96 47.19
N GLY A 412 33.80 11.22 47.47
CA GLY A 412 33.71 10.34 48.64
C GLY A 412 34.83 9.29 48.68
N SER A 413 35.15 8.70 47.53
CA SER A 413 36.22 7.69 47.42
C SER A 413 37.61 8.22 47.76
N TYR A 414 37.83 9.53 47.57
CA TYR A 414 39.10 10.19 47.82
C TYR A 414 39.21 10.92 49.17
N SER A 415 38.13 11.00 49.94
CA SER A 415 38.08 11.69 51.24
C SER A 415 39.21 11.28 52.20
N ARG A 416 39.54 9.98 52.27
CA ARG A 416 40.61 9.44 53.13
C ARG A 416 42.03 9.69 52.60
N SER A 417 42.16 10.22 51.39
CA SER A 417 43.43 10.48 50.71
C SER A 417 43.81 11.97 50.75
N LEU A 418 43.09 12.78 51.51
CA LEU A 418 43.48 14.18 51.77
C LEU A 418 44.83 14.26 52.50
N PRO A 419 45.58 15.36 52.34
CA PRO A 419 46.79 15.65 53.11
C PRO A 419 46.59 15.47 54.63
N ASP A 420 47.62 15.00 55.32
CA ASP A 420 47.63 14.89 56.78
C ASP A 420 48.00 16.23 57.44
N ARG A 421 47.29 16.61 58.51
CA ARG A 421 47.49 17.90 59.19
C ARG A 421 48.85 18.00 59.88
N GLN A 422 49.35 16.91 60.47
CA GLN A 422 50.67 16.90 61.11
C GLN A 422 51.78 17.02 60.06
N GLU A 423 51.65 16.31 58.94
CA GLU A 423 52.58 16.46 57.80
C GLU A 423 52.58 17.89 57.25
N GLY A 424 51.40 18.51 57.11
CA GLY A 424 51.28 19.91 56.71
C GLY A 424 51.99 20.87 57.68
N PHE A 425 51.82 20.67 58.98
CA PHE A 425 52.53 21.45 60.01
C PHE A 425 54.06 21.28 59.91
N MET A 426 54.56 20.05 59.75
CA MET A 426 55.99 19.79 59.56
C MET A 426 56.55 20.45 58.31
N ARG A 427 55.73 20.59 57.25
CA ARG A 427 56.07 21.27 56.00
C ARG A 427 55.86 22.80 56.06
N GLY A 428 55.42 23.35 57.19
CA GLY A 428 55.23 24.78 57.39
C GLY A 428 54.04 25.38 56.64
N VAL A 429 53.07 24.55 56.22
CA VAL A 429 51.90 24.98 55.46
C VAL A 429 50.63 24.86 56.30
N LYS A 430 49.65 25.73 56.05
CA LYS A 430 48.41 25.81 56.83
C LYS A 430 47.15 25.58 55.99
N GLU A 431 46.06 25.23 56.67
CA GLU A 431 44.77 24.99 56.00
C GLU A 431 44.34 26.26 55.24
N GLY A 432 43.81 26.07 54.02
CA GLY A 432 43.44 27.15 53.11
C GLY A 432 44.61 27.78 52.33
N GLN A 433 45.87 27.44 52.62
CA GLN A 433 47.02 27.86 51.80
C GLN A 433 46.95 27.23 50.41
N THR A 434 47.42 27.96 49.40
CA THR A 434 47.53 27.45 48.03
C THR A 434 48.87 26.75 47.85
N GLU A 435 48.85 25.50 47.40
CA GLU A 435 50.04 24.71 47.10
C GLU A 435 50.05 24.25 45.65
N ASN A 436 51.25 24.11 45.06
CA ASN A 436 51.41 23.57 43.72
C ASN A 436 51.50 22.04 43.79
N VAL A 437 50.68 21.34 42.99
CA VAL A 437 50.66 19.87 42.95
C VAL A 437 51.96 19.29 42.41
N GLY A 438 52.64 19.99 41.50
CA GLY A 438 53.79 19.49 40.77
C GLY A 438 53.41 18.50 39.67
N CYS A 439 54.41 17.74 39.20
CA CYS A 439 54.30 16.76 38.11
C CYS A 439 53.61 17.31 36.83
N TRP A 440 53.09 16.44 35.97
CA TRP A 440 52.37 16.87 34.77
C TRP A 440 51.04 17.59 35.08
N ILE A 441 50.51 17.37 36.29
CA ILE A 441 49.27 17.99 36.76
C ILE A 441 49.47 19.50 36.87
N GLY A 442 50.48 19.96 37.62
CA GLY A 442 50.87 21.39 37.65
C GLY A 442 49.74 22.37 38.01
N GLU A 443 48.65 21.89 38.59
CA GLU A 443 47.55 22.72 39.09
C GLU A 443 47.90 23.21 40.50
N SER A 444 47.26 24.30 40.92
CA SER A 444 47.35 24.81 42.30
C SER A 444 46.07 24.48 43.05
N VAL A 445 46.21 23.97 44.27
CA VAL A 445 45.09 23.52 45.12
C VAL A 445 45.07 24.27 46.44
N ARG A 446 43.87 24.50 46.99
CA ARG A 446 43.72 25.03 48.35
C ARG A 446 43.74 23.88 49.35
N LEU A 447 44.70 23.89 50.27
CA LEU A 447 44.90 22.84 51.25
C LEU A 447 43.65 22.65 52.12
N ARG A 448 43.23 21.39 52.20
CA ARG A 448 42.23 20.85 53.13
C ARG A 448 42.82 19.59 53.71
N PHE A 449 42.80 19.47 55.02
CA PHE A 449 43.33 18.30 55.72
C PHE A 449 42.22 17.31 56.05
N ASN A 450 42.60 16.05 56.26
CA ASN A 450 41.72 15.08 56.88
C ASN A 450 41.55 15.31 58.39
#